data_AF-A0A1Q7QCJ0-F1
#
_entry.id   AF-A0A1Q7QCJ0-F1
#
_cell.length_a   1.000
_cell.length_b   1.000
_cell.length_c   1.000
_cell.angle_alpha   90.00
_cell.angle_beta   90.00
_cell.angle_gamma   90.00
#
_symmetry.space_group_name_H-M   'P 1'
#
loop_
_entity.id
_entity.type
_entity.pdbx_description
1 polymer ?
#
loop_
_entity_poly.entity_id
_entity_poly.type
_entity_poly.pdbx_seq_one_letter_code
_entity_poly.pdbx_strand_id
1 'polypeptide(L)'
;MAMSMRRVLSIVAILIALATAAVSAASPQFDSTRLYSEAEFTAAIKPYTDSIARSANDAEAHYWLGIAYLYAYQLSKLGLAPYAGRFGGRAVASLERSVQLKPDPAAMLALEHAYILVGAVGKWAGLVDRLLAATPPIPLK
;
A
#
# COMPACT_ATOMS: atom_id res chain seq x y z
N MET A 1 13.47 -4.19 -47.82
CA MET A 1 12.43 -5.24 -47.77
C MET A 1 11.24 -4.66 -47.01
N ALA A 2 10.28 -4.06 -47.73
CA ALA A 2 9.19 -3.30 -47.12
C ALA A 2 8.18 -4.26 -46.45
N MET A 3 7.94 -4.08 -45.16
CA MET A 3 6.94 -4.87 -44.43
C MET A 3 5.55 -4.46 -44.93
N SER A 4 4.71 -5.43 -45.34
CA SER A 4 3.40 -5.11 -45.92
C SER A 4 2.49 -4.46 -44.88
N MET A 5 1.69 -3.47 -45.30
CA MET A 5 0.77 -2.69 -44.44
C MET A 5 -0.12 -3.58 -43.56
N ARG A 6 -0.51 -4.75 -44.08
CA ARG A 6 -1.30 -5.76 -43.39
C ARG A 6 -0.57 -6.38 -42.19
N ARG A 7 0.75 -6.59 -42.29
CA ARG A 7 1.59 -7.08 -41.19
C ARG A 7 1.80 -6.01 -40.12
N VAL A 8 1.94 -4.74 -40.52
CA VAL A 8 2.04 -3.61 -39.58
C VAL A 8 0.75 -3.47 -38.78
N LEU A 9 -0.41 -3.53 -39.45
CA LEU A 9 -1.72 -3.49 -38.79
C LEU A 9 -1.95 -4.67 -37.84
N SER A 10 -1.52 -5.88 -38.21
CA SER A 10 -1.60 -7.05 -37.32
C SER A 10 -0.69 -6.93 -36.10
N ILE A 11 0.53 -6.41 -36.25
CA ILE A 11 1.46 -6.19 -35.13
C ILE A 11 0.92 -5.11 -34.18
N VAL A 12 0.37 -4.01 -34.72
CA VAL A 12 -0.26 -2.95 -33.93
C VAL A 12 -1.50 -3.47 -33.19
N ALA A 13 -2.34 -4.28 -33.84
CA ALA A 13 -3.49 -4.89 -33.18
C ALA A 13 -3.10 -5.89 -32.08
N ILE A 14 -2.03 -6.67 -32.27
CA ILE A 14 -1.48 -7.57 -31.25
C ILE A 14 -0.87 -6.78 -30.08
N LEU A 15 -0.17 -5.68 -30.35
CA LEU A 15 0.38 -4.80 -29.31
C LEU A 15 -0.71 -4.08 -28.50
N ILE A 16 -1.82 -3.70 -29.14
CA ILE A 16 -3.00 -3.12 -28.46
C ILE A 16 -3.74 -4.18 -27.64
N ALA A 17 -3.87 -5.42 -28.15
CA ALA A 17 -4.50 -6.52 -27.41
C ALA A 17 -3.67 -7.05 -26.24
N LEU A 18 -2.34 -6.90 -26.27
CA LEU A 18 -1.46 -7.30 -25.16
C LEU A 18 -1.43 -6.26 -24.02
N ALA A 19 -1.85 -5.02 -24.30
CA ALA A 19 -1.92 -3.95 -23.30
C ALA A 19 -3.23 -3.95 -22.48
N THR A 20 -4.27 -4.68 -22.91
CA THR A 20 -5.60 -4.67 -22.27
C THR A 20 -5.86 -5.81 -21.28
N ALA A 21 -4.95 -6.78 -21.14
CA ALA A 21 -5.15 -7.95 -20.26
C ALA A 21 -4.31 -7.94 -18.98
N ALA A 22 -3.59 -6.86 -18.68
CA ALA A 22 -3.09 -6.63 -17.32
C ALA A 22 -4.15 -5.85 -16.54
N VAL A 23 -5.32 -6.46 -16.34
CA VAL A 23 -6.17 -6.07 -15.21
C VAL A 23 -5.31 -6.36 -13.98
N SER A 24 -4.69 -5.33 -13.40
CA SER A 24 -4.06 -5.48 -12.09
C SER A 24 -5.15 -5.96 -11.14
N ALA A 25 -5.15 -7.25 -10.83
CA ALA A 25 -6.01 -7.79 -9.80
C ALA A 25 -5.74 -6.99 -8.52
N ALA A 26 -6.81 -6.50 -7.88
CA ALA A 26 -6.72 -5.78 -6.63
C ALA A 26 -5.89 -6.57 -5.63
N SER A 27 -5.03 -5.89 -4.87
CA SER A 27 -4.20 -6.57 -3.88
C SER A 27 -5.09 -7.21 -2.83
N PRO A 28 -4.85 -8.49 -2.44
CA PRO A 28 -5.69 -9.15 -1.46
C PRO A 28 -5.63 -8.41 -0.12
N GLN A 29 -6.75 -8.26 0.58
CA GLN A 29 -6.74 -7.67 1.92
C GLN A 29 -5.83 -8.46 2.87
N PHE A 30 -5.06 -7.74 3.69
CA PHE A 30 -4.25 -8.36 4.73
C PHE A 30 -5.14 -8.82 5.89
N ASP A 31 -4.99 -10.07 6.33
CA ASP A 31 -5.73 -10.63 7.47
C ASP A 31 -5.05 -10.26 8.80
N SER A 32 -5.49 -9.16 9.40
CA SER A 32 -5.03 -8.70 10.71
C SER A 32 -5.67 -9.42 11.89
N THR A 33 -6.48 -10.47 11.67
CA THR A 33 -7.08 -11.26 12.76
C THR A 33 -6.19 -12.43 13.21
N ARG A 34 -5.15 -12.72 12.45
CA ARG A 34 -4.26 -13.87 12.64
C ARG A 34 -2.89 -13.47 13.17
N LEU A 35 -2.36 -14.24 14.12
CA LEU A 35 -0.95 -14.20 14.48
C LEU A 35 -0.10 -14.97 13.45
N TYR A 36 0.98 -14.34 13.01
CA TYR A 36 1.92 -14.91 12.04
C TYR A 36 3.26 -15.19 12.70
N SER A 37 3.83 -16.37 12.44
CA SER A 37 5.28 -16.56 12.52
C SER A 37 6.01 -15.68 11.49
N GLU A 38 7.31 -15.49 11.64
CA GLU A 38 8.10 -14.68 10.69
C GLU A 38 8.04 -15.21 9.25
N ALA A 39 8.08 -16.53 9.08
CA ALA A 39 7.99 -17.17 7.77
C ALA A 39 6.59 -16.97 7.15
N GLU A 40 5.52 -17.14 7.92
CA GLU A 40 4.15 -16.92 7.44
C GLU A 40 3.90 -15.45 7.13
N PHE A 41 4.43 -14.53 7.93
CA PHE A 41 4.33 -13.09 7.67
C PHE A 41 5.02 -12.72 6.36
N THR A 42 6.23 -13.26 6.13
CA THR A 42 6.97 -13.07 4.88
C THR A 42 6.18 -13.57 3.67
N ALA A 43 5.52 -14.73 3.80
CA ALA A 43 4.64 -15.24 2.76
C ALA A 43 3.40 -14.35 2.56
N ALA A 44 2.79 -13.88 3.65
CA ALA A 44 1.59 -13.06 3.64
C ALA A 44 1.78 -11.69 2.97
N ILE A 45 2.97 -11.09 3.09
CA ILE A 45 3.27 -9.81 2.44
C ILE A 45 3.72 -9.94 0.97
N LYS A 46 4.04 -11.16 0.52
CA LYS A 46 4.58 -11.40 -0.82
C LYS A 46 3.71 -10.85 -1.96
N PRO A 47 2.37 -10.98 -1.95
CA PRO A 47 1.53 -10.41 -3.01
C PRO A 47 1.72 -8.91 -3.18
N TYR A 48 1.89 -8.17 -2.08
CA TYR A 48 2.09 -6.73 -2.10
C TYR A 48 3.46 -6.36 -2.65
N THR A 49 4.51 -7.05 -2.21
CA THR A 49 5.87 -6.81 -2.71
C THR A 49 5.98 -7.14 -4.20
N ASP A 50 5.33 -8.21 -4.66
CA ASP A 50 5.28 -8.59 -6.06
C ASP A 50 4.48 -7.56 -6.90
N SER A 51 3.41 -6.99 -6.33
CA SER A 51 2.66 -5.93 -7.01
C SER A 51 3.47 -4.64 -7.14
N ILE A 52 4.14 -4.22 -6.07
CA ILE A 52 5.03 -3.04 -6.06
C ILE A 52 6.21 -3.23 -7.03
N ALA A 53 6.74 -4.45 -7.15
CA ALA A 53 7.80 -4.77 -8.11
C ALA A 53 7.34 -4.66 -9.57
N ARG A 54 6.07 -5.02 -9.87
CA ARG A 54 5.46 -4.85 -11.20
C ARG A 54 5.06 -3.41 -11.47
N SER A 55 4.56 -2.71 -10.46
CA SER A 55 4.14 -1.32 -10.53
C SER A 55 4.48 -0.59 -9.23
N ALA A 56 5.53 0.23 -9.26
CA ALA A 56 5.95 1.01 -8.10
C ALA A 56 4.89 2.03 -7.62
N ASN A 57 3.88 2.29 -8.45
CA ASN A 57 2.78 3.24 -8.20
C ASN A 57 1.47 2.55 -7.81
N ASP A 58 1.50 1.26 -7.46
CA ASP A 58 0.32 0.56 -6.91
C ASP A 58 0.02 1.04 -5.48
N ALA A 59 -0.85 2.04 -5.37
CA ALA A 59 -1.24 2.65 -4.11
C ALA A 59 -1.89 1.65 -3.12
N GLU A 60 -2.61 0.66 -3.65
CA GLU A 60 -3.30 -0.35 -2.84
C GLU A 60 -2.31 -1.37 -2.28
N ALA A 61 -1.33 -1.82 -3.08
CA ALA A 61 -0.27 -2.68 -2.58
C ALA A 61 0.58 -1.98 -1.50
N HIS A 62 0.89 -0.69 -1.68
CA HIS A 62 1.54 0.11 -0.63
C HIS A 62 0.68 0.22 0.63
N TYR A 63 -0.64 0.39 0.50
CA TYR A 63 -1.56 0.42 1.63
C TYR A 63 -1.52 -0.90 2.41
N TRP A 64 -1.77 -2.04 1.76
CA TRP A 64 -1.84 -3.33 2.44
C TRP A 64 -0.49 -3.79 3.00
N LEU A 65 0.62 -3.48 2.31
CA LEU A 65 1.96 -3.71 2.86
C LEU A 65 2.19 -2.87 4.13
N GLY A 66 1.72 -1.62 4.13
CA GLY A 66 1.75 -0.73 5.28
C GLY A 66 0.95 -1.27 6.46
N ILE A 67 -0.27 -1.74 6.22
CA ILE A 67 -1.13 -2.40 7.24
C ILE A 67 -0.43 -3.64 7.81
N ALA A 68 0.15 -4.49 6.97
CA ALA A 68 0.85 -5.69 7.43
C ALA A 68 2.02 -5.34 8.36
N TYR A 69 2.86 -4.38 7.97
CA TYR A 69 3.97 -3.93 8.83
C TYR A 69 3.50 -3.27 10.11
N LEU A 70 2.44 -2.46 10.05
CA LEU A 70 1.86 -1.79 11.22
C LEU A 70 1.35 -2.81 12.24
N TYR A 71 0.60 -3.80 11.76
CA TYR A 71 0.06 -4.89 12.57
C TYR A 71 1.17 -5.68 13.27
N ALA A 72 2.17 -6.13 12.51
CA ALA A 72 3.28 -6.88 13.09
C ALA A 72 4.10 -6.04 14.09
N TYR A 73 4.29 -4.74 13.82
CA TYR A 73 4.95 -3.83 14.74
C TYR A 73 4.19 -3.65 16.06
N GLN A 74 2.86 -3.51 16.00
CA GLN A 74 2.00 -3.46 17.19
C GLN A 74 2.14 -4.73 18.03
N LEU A 75 2.05 -5.91 17.40
CA LEU A 75 2.26 -7.18 18.08
C LEU A 75 3.66 -7.28 18.70
N SER A 76 4.68 -6.74 18.04
CA SER A 76 6.04 -6.69 18.58
C SER A 76 6.13 -5.86 19.86
N LYS A 77 5.47 -4.70 19.91
CA LYS A 77 5.37 -3.86 21.12
C LYS A 77 4.68 -4.58 22.28
N LEU A 78 3.82 -5.54 21.98
CA LEU A 78 3.14 -6.39 22.96
C LEU A 78 3.91 -7.70 23.27
N GLY A 79 5.08 -7.92 22.66
CA GLY A 79 5.88 -9.14 22.85
C GLY A 79 5.37 -10.36 22.07
N LEU A 80 4.36 -10.20 21.21
CA LEU A 80 3.72 -11.29 20.46
C LEU A 80 4.38 -11.57 19.09
N ALA A 81 5.16 -10.61 18.57
CA ALA A 81 5.91 -10.77 17.31
C ALA A 81 7.32 -10.16 17.42
N PRO A 82 8.29 -10.83 18.10
CA PRO A 82 9.62 -10.28 18.32
C PRO A 82 10.39 -9.92 17.04
N TYR A 83 10.13 -10.64 15.94
CA TYR A 83 10.77 -10.40 14.63
C TYR A 83 10.41 -9.03 14.02
N ALA A 84 9.31 -8.41 14.45
CA ALA A 84 8.74 -7.23 13.80
C ALA A 84 9.13 -5.90 14.45
N GLY A 85 10.07 -5.88 15.40
CA GLY A 85 10.41 -4.68 16.19
C GLY A 85 10.93 -3.48 15.39
N ARG A 86 11.38 -3.71 14.14
CA ARG A 86 11.85 -2.64 13.24
C ARG A 86 10.85 -2.25 12.16
N PHE A 87 9.65 -2.84 12.16
CA PHE A 87 8.68 -2.66 11.07
C PHE A 87 7.94 -1.33 11.13
N GLY A 88 7.95 -0.61 12.26
CA GLY A 88 7.30 0.71 12.36
C GLY A 88 7.75 1.69 11.26
N GLY A 89 9.05 1.77 10.97
CA GLY A 89 9.55 2.62 9.88
C GLY A 89 9.10 2.16 8.49
N ARG A 90 8.97 0.83 8.29
CA ARG A 90 8.48 0.25 7.02
C ARG A 90 6.99 0.53 6.85
N ALA A 91 6.21 0.42 7.92
CA ALA A 91 4.78 0.76 7.93
C ALA A 91 4.57 2.22 7.50
N VAL A 92 5.30 3.15 8.13
CA VAL A 92 5.25 4.57 7.77
C VAL A 92 5.59 4.78 6.29
N ALA A 93 6.71 4.24 5.81
CA ALA A 93 7.14 4.44 4.43
C ALA A 93 6.11 3.93 3.40
N SER A 94 5.55 2.73 3.62
CA SER A 94 4.53 2.16 2.74
C SER A 94 3.22 2.97 2.78
N LEU A 95 2.75 3.39 3.95
CA LEU A 95 1.52 4.18 4.08
C LEU A 95 1.70 5.62 3.54
N GLU A 96 2.85 6.25 3.76
CA GLU A 96 3.18 7.54 3.12
C GLU A 96 3.12 7.43 1.60
N ARG A 97 3.69 6.36 1.03
CA ARG A 97 3.66 6.15 -0.42
C ARG A 97 2.24 5.92 -0.92
N SER A 98 1.43 5.16 -0.19
CA SER A 98 0.01 4.97 -0.52
C SER A 98 -0.74 6.30 -0.56
N VAL A 99 -0.65 7.10 0.51
CA VAL A 99 -1.33 8.41 0.62
C VAL A 99 -0.85 9.40 -0.45
N GLN A 100 0.44 9.38 -0.79
CA GLN A 100 0.99 10.21 -1.87
C GLN A 100 0.39 9.87 -3.24
N LEU A 101 0.18 8.58 -3.52
CA LEU A 101 -0.37 8.11 -4.79
C LEU A 101 -1.88 8.31 -4.86
N LYS A 102 -2.57 8.01 -3.76
CA LYS A 102 -4.02 8.17 -3.61
C LYS A 102 -4.32 8.62 -2.18
N PRO A 103 -4.78 9.88 -1.97
CA PRO A 103 -5.13 10.40 -0.65
C PRO A 103 -6.46 9.81 -0.18
N ASP A 104 -6.44 8.54 0.23
CA ASP A 104 -7.59 7.81 0.75
C ASP A 104 -7.71 7.99 2.27
N PRO A 105 -8.91 8.29 2.82
CA PRO A 105 -9.09 8.48 4.26
C PRO A 105 -8.66 7.28 5.11
N ALA A 106 -8.87 6.04 4.67
CA ALA A 106 -8.44 4.87 5.43
C ALA A 106 -6.91 4.74 5.45
N ALA A 107 -6.24 5.04 4.33
CA ALA A 107 -4.78 5.11 4.28
C ALA A 107 -4.22 6.23 5.18
N MET A 108 -4.89 7.38 5.23
CA MET A 108 -4.47 8.47 6.12
C MET A 108 -4.65 8.12 7.61
N LEU A 109 -5.76 7.48 8.01
CA LEU A 109 -5.96 7.01 9.38
C LEU A 109 -4.95 5.93 9.78
N ALA A 110 -4.64 5.00 8.87
CA ALA A 110 -3.59 4.01 9.11
C ALA A 110 -2.21 4.68 9.27
N LEU A 111 -1.91 5.69 8.45
CA LEU A 111 -0.66 6.46 8.54
C LEU A 111 -0.57 7.25 9.85
N GLU A 112 -1.67 7.85 10.28
CA GLU A 112 -1.78 8.52 11.58
C GLU A 112 -1.39 7.57 12.71
N HIS A 113 -2.00 6.38 12.74
CA HIS A 113 -1.70 5.36 13.73
C HIS A 113 -0.24 4.92 13.68
N ALA A 114 0.32 4.75 12.48
CA ALA A 114 1.73 4.43 12.31
C ALA A 114 2.62 5.52 12.92
N TYR A 115 2.33 6.81 12.67
CA TYR A 115 3.08 7.91 13.28
C TYR A 115 3.01 7.93 14.80
N ILE A 116 1.84 7.70 15.38
CA ILE A 116 1.67 7.64 16.84
C ILE A 116 2.56 6.54 17.42
N LEU A 117 2.52 5.33 16.84
CA LEU A 117 3.26 4.18 17.36
C LEU A 117 4.78 4.30 17.24
N VAL A 118 5.28 5.00 16.20
CA VAL A 118 6.72 5.29 16.07
C VAL A 118 7.15 6.58 16.75
N GLY A 119 6.22 7.34 17.35
CA GLY A 119 6.51 8.62 18.00
C GLY A 119 6.84 9.76 17.03
N ALA A 120 6.40 9.69 15.77
CA ALA A 120 6.66 10.72 14.75
C ALA A 120 5.69 11.92 14.87
N VAL A 121 5.69 12.58 16.03
CA VAL A 121 4.71 13.63 16.40
C VAL A 121 4.65 14.78 15.40
N GLY A 122 5.80 15.23 14.87
CA GLY A 122 5.84 16.30 13.86
C GLY A 122 5.16 15.92 12.54
N LYS A 123 5.28 14.65 12.12
CA LYS A 123 4.60 14.16 10.91
C LYS A 123 3.11 13.93 11.15
N TRP A 124 2.74 13.47 12.34
CA TRP A 124 1.35 13.32 12.77
C TRP A 124 0.60 14.66 12.72
N ALA A 125 1.14 15.71 13.33
CA ALA A 125 0.52 17.04 13.33
C ALA A 125 0.24 17.55 11.90
N GLY A 126 1.25 17.46 11.03
CA GLY A 126 1.09 17.88 9.63
C GLY A 126 0.16 17.00 8.78
N LEU A 127 -0.14 15.76 9.21
CA LEU A 127 -1.14 14.91 8.55
C LEU A 127 -2.56 15.27 9.00
N VAL A 128 -2.75 15.55 10.31
CA VAL A 128 -4.05 15.97 10.86
C VAL A 128 -4.54 17.25 10.18
N ASP A 129 -3.64 18.22 9.96
CA ASP A 129 -3.97 19.45 9.23
C ASP A 129 -4.50 19.17 7.81
N ARG A 130 -3.89 18.21 7.10
CA ARG A 130 -4.31 17.80 5.75
C ARG A 130 -5.64 17.06 5.77
N LEU A 131 -5.86 16.18 6.76
CA LEU A 131 -7.10 15.45 6.94
C LEU A 131 -8.27 16.41 7.17
N LEU A 132 -8.12 17.36 8.09
CA LEU A 132 -9.14 18.37 8.39
C LEU A 132 -9.45 19.25 7.18
N ALA A 133 -8.44 19.62 6.39
CA ALA A 133 -8.63 20.37 5.16
C ALA A 133 -9.35 19.56 4.05
N ALA A 134 -9.24 18.23 4.07
CA ALA A 134 -9.85 17.33 3.08
C ALA A 134 -11.28 16.90 3.45
N THR A 135 -11.65 16.93 4.74
CA THR A 135 -13.01 16.60 5.19
C THR A 135 -13.94 17.80 5.10
N PRO A 136 -15.12 17.68 4.45
CA PRO A 136 -16.12 18.74 4.48
C PRO A 136 -16.56 19.01 5.93
N PRO A 137 -16.85 20.28 6.28
CA PRO A 137 -17.26 20.63 7.64
C PRO A 137 -18.49 19.81 8.04
N ILE A 138 -18.48 19.28 9.27
CA ILE A 138 -19.62 18.57 9.83
C ILE A 138 -20.76 19.58 9.92
N PRO A 139 -21.89 19.38 9.22
CA PRO A 139 -23.04 20.27 9.35
C PRO A 139 -23.56 20.14 10.77
N LEU A 140 -23.34 21.18 11.58
CA LEU A 140 -23.97 21.32 12.88
C LEU A 140 -25.46 21.58 12.64
N LYS A 141 -26.32 20.65 13.06
CA LYS A 141 -27.77 20.88 13.16
C LYS A 141 -28.09 21.52 14.49
#